data_AF-A0A484I5X1-F1
#
_entry.id   AF-A0A484I5X1-F1
#
_cell.length_a   1.000
_cell.length_b   1.000
_cell.length_c   1.000
_cell.angle_alpha   90.00
_cell.angle_beta   90.00
_cell.angle_gamma   90.00
#
_symmetry.space_group_name_H-M   'P 1'
#
loop_
_entity.id
_entity.type
_entity.pdbx_description
1 polymer ?
#
loop_
_entity_poly.entity_id
_entity_poly.type
_entity_poly.pdbx_seq_one_letter_code
_entity_poly.pdbx_strand_id
1 'polypeptide(L)'
;MQWSLTEINLNAVELDKIRVLIVDEQHVELSHTQDSVEGMEFTLCNSLSNAFDVIDNQQVDVVLCNMNAPPKFLREFFQKYNQRVPIVAFSSIDDPKLAYLAAMLKARDIVFSKQLNYKDISQTLKKVRSEWIEEQQGKMIDGFLQEPQNRVILRELLVSDLPISQRIVSKCVNEIPIDDSIRKAYGIKSNEILTKNPEILEKMVKMKIVVKENIGQTIACANCDSVNIYANYHCPNCNNSRFKRKELFFHKLCNLMITLKKYSNSGEIFCPNCMIYFENTNSNSYTVLGFECVHCNKKFATPSILYNCNDCNYEKFTLNSAKWIDLYSFKIRDEHINKLKNNFFSLMQLEDFLTQSGFAVKHYDRYTENHDSFGPFDLIAYSPMRMLIFITLGNDLTRNIEKILEIEKLSTVSKKNIKTFAISKIRPVNSIQNLLKKFNIDSICEDENKDIKSILIKSLTPRIF
;
A
#
# COMPACT_ATOMS: atom_id res chain seq x y z
N MET A 1 11.20 24.06 21.75
CA MET A 1 12.35 23.30 21.24
C MET A 1 12.32 23.45 19.72
N GLN A 2 13.14 24.35 19.17
CA GLN A 2 13.23 24.60 17.72
C GLN A 2 13.68 23.29 17.06
N TRP A 3 12.79 22.67 16.30
CA TRP A 3 13.18 21.63 15.35
C TRP A 3 13.85 22.32 14.17
N SER A 4 15.17 22.16 14.09
CA SER A 4 15.94 22.47 12.90
C SER A 4 15.41 21.65 11.74
N LEU A 5 14.75 22.32 10.79
CA LEU A 5 14.50 21.83 9.45
C LEU A 5 15.85 21.48 8.81
N THR A 6 16.27 20.24 9.02
CA THR A 6 17.51 19.69 8.47
C THR A 6 17.10 18.61 7.48
N GLU A 7 17.50 18.86 6.23
CA GLU A 7 17.59 17.89 5.14
C GLU A 7 16.27 17.35 4.58
N ILE A 8 15.44 18.27 4.06
CA ILE A 8 14.85 17.96 2.75
C ILE A 8 16.03 17.95 1.79
N ASN A 9 16.34 16.78 1.22
CA ASN A 9 17.19 16.61 0.05
C ASN A 9 16.61 17.44 -1.11
N LEU A 10 16.83 18.76 -1.07
CA LEU A 10 17.33 19.46 -2.23
C LEU A 10 18.61 18.71 -2.54
N ASN A 11 18.52 17.70 -3.42
CA ASN A 11 19.68 17.30 -4.18
C ASN A 11 20.30 18.62 -4.61
N ALA A 12 21.51 18.88 -4.11
CA ALA A 12 22.38 19.86 -4.71
C ALA A 12 22.26 19.57 -6.20
N VAL A 13 21.57 20.46 -6.90
CA VAL A 13 21.66 20.53 -8.35
C VAL A 13 23.14 20.84 -8.50
N GLU A 14 23.94 19.79 -8.74
CA GLU A 14 25.14 19.92 -9.55
C GLU A 14 24.74 20.95 -10.61
N LEU A 15 25.44 22.08 -10.65
CA LEU A 15 25.15 23.17 -11.58
C LEU A 15 25.27 22.62 -13.00
N ASP A 16 24.22 21.95 -13.45
CA ASP A 16 24.11 21.34 -14.75
C ASP A 16 24.19 22.51 -15.71
N LYS A 17 25.24 22.49 -16.53
CA LYS A 17 25.44 23.50 -17.55
C LYS A 17 24.17 23.57 -18.39
N ILE A 18 23.63 24.76 -18.59
CA ILE A 18 22.45 24.95 -19.45
C ILE A 18 22.86 24.60 -20.88
N ARG A 19 22.25 23.56 -21.47
CA ARG A 19 22.53 23.17 -22.84
C ARG A 19 21.67 23.98 -23.79
N VAL A 20 22.30 24.91 -24.47
CA VAL A 20 21.67 25.85 -25.39
C VAL A 20 21.98 25.42 -26.82
N LEU A 21 20.94 25.13 -27.60
CA LEU A 21 21.07 24.87 -29.03
C LEU A 21 20.90 26.17 -29.80
N ILE A 22 21.93 26.59 -30.52
CA ILE A 22 21.88 27.75 -31.40
C ILE A 22 21.60 27.28 -32.83
N VAL A 23 20.55 27.80 -33.45
CA VAL A 23 20.18 27.50 -34.83
C VAL A 23 20.40 28.75 -35.69
N ASP A 24 21.44 28.74 -36.52
CA ASP A 24 21.81 29.87 -37.38
C ASP A 24 22.29 29.40 -38.77
N GLU A 25 21.49 29.65 -39.80
CA GLU A 25 21.78 29.18 -41.17
C GLU A 25 22.75 30.08 -41.94
N GLN A 26 23.00 31.32 -41.48
CA GLN A 26 23.72 32.32 -42.28
C GLN A 26 25.21 32.48 -41.90
N HIS A 27 25.71 31.70 -40.93
CA HIS A 27 27.12 31.70 -40.52
C HIS A 27 27.68 33.07 -40.07
N VAL A 28 26.86 34.06 -39.75
CA VAL A 28 27.38 35.44 -39.68
C VAL A 28 28.19 35.76 -38.42
N GLU A 29 27.94 35.20 -37.23
CA GLU A 29 28.53 35.86 -36.03
C GLU A 29 28.88 34.99 -34.80
N LEU A 30 29.11 33.68 -34.96
CA LEU A 30 29.46 32.80 -33.82
C LEU A 30 30.87 32.19 -33.90
N SER A 31 31.68 32.59 -34.89
CA SER A 31 33.02 32.01 -35.14
C SER A 31 34.13 32.52 -34.21
N HIS A 32 33.87 33.51 -33.36
CA HIS A 32 34.89 34.05 -32.47
C HIS A 32 34.39 34.11 -31.03
N THR A 33 35.17 33.49 -30.14
CA THR A 33 35.00 33.31 -28.69
C THR A 33 34.04 32.18 -28.29
N GLN A 34 34.59 30.95 -28.22
CA GLN A 34 34.19 29.91 -27.27
C GLN A 34 34.47 30.34 -25.81
N ASP A 35 34.22 31.60 -25.46
CA ASP A 35 34.32 32.05 -24.07
C ASP A 35 33.10 31.50 -23.37
N SER A 36 33.29 30.34 -22.76
CA SER A 36 32.31 29.64 -21.95
C SER A 36 31.72 30.61 -20.93
N VAL A 37 30.51 31.08 -21.17
CA VAL A 37 29.70 31.72 -20.12
C VAL A 37 29.57 30.68 -19.01
N GLU A 38 30.05 30.99 -17.80
CA GLU A 38 30.02 30.04 -16.67
C GLU A 38 28.61 29.45 -16.50
N GLY A 39 28.54 28.12 -16.59
CA GLY A 39 27.30 27.36 -16.43
C GLY A 39 26.45 27.22 -17.71
N MET A 40 26.97 27.48 -18.91
CA MET A 40 26.28 27.21 -20.19
C MET A 40 27.14 26.39 -21.16
N GLU A 41 26.49 25.53 -21.94
CA GLU A 41 27.09 24.76 -23.03
C GLU A 41 26.31 25.04 -24.31
N PHE A 42 26.99 25.61 -25.31
CA PHE A 42 26.37 25.99 -26.58
C PHE A 42 26.68 24.95 -27.65
N THR A 43 25.63 24.45 -28.31
CA THR A 43 25.74 23.59 -29.49
C THR A 43 25.25 24.36 -30.70
N LEU A 44 26.08 24.50 -31.74
CA LEU A 44 25.73 25.24 -32.95
C LEU A 44 25.16 24.29 -34.03
N CYS A 45 24.03 24.67 -34.60
CA CYS A 45 23.41 24.03 -35.75
C CYS A 45 23.32 25.02 -36.92
N ASN A 46 23.98 24.65 -38.03
CA ASN A 46 24.06 25.48 -39.24
C ASN A 46 22.85 25.31 -40.18
N SER A 47 21.83 24.53 -39.77
CA SER A 47 20.60 24.34 -40.52
C SER A 47 19.44 23.97 -39.58
N LEU A 48 18.22 24.36 -39.95
CA LEU A 48 17.01 23.91 -39.25
C LEU A 48 16.85 22.38 -39.33
N SER A 49 17.25 21.76 -40.44
CA SER A 49 17.24 20.30 -40.62
C SER A 49 18.05 19.56 -39.55
N ASN A 50 19.28 20.04 -39.29
CA ASN A 50 20.14 19.43 -38.26
C ASN A 50 19.60 19.68 -36.84
N ALA A 51 18.92 20.81 -36.64
CA ALA A 51 18.30 21.12 -35.35
C ALA A 51 17.18 20.13 -34.98
N PHE A 52 16.44 19.59 -35.96
CA PHE A 52 15.46 18.52 -35.69
C PHE A 52 16.14 17.27 -35.10
N ASP A 53 17.23 16.82 -35.72
CA ASP A 53 17.95 15.62 -35.28
C ASP A 53 18.62 15.82 -33.92
N VAL A 54 19.15 17.01 -33.64
CA VAL A 54 19.78 17.31 -32.35
C VAL A 54 18.76 17.34 -31.22
N ILE A 55 17.60 17.98 -31.39
CA ILE A 55 16.57 18.02 -30.35
C ILE A 55 15.95 16.63 -30.10
N ASP A 56 15.83 15.80 -31.14
CA ASP A 56 15.25 14.46 -31.00
C ASP A 56 16.24 13.45 -30.36
N ASN A 57 17.55 13.63 -30.52
CA ASN A 57 18.58 12.69 -30.03
C ASN A 57 19.41 13.17 -28.84
N GLN A 58 19.42 14.46 -28.55
CA GLN A 58 20.19 15.07 -27.45
C GLN A 58 19.27 15.85 -26.52
N GLN A 59 19.66 15.95 -25.26
CA GLN A 59 18.93 16.78 -24.30
C GLN A 59 19.31 18.25 -24.47
N VAL A 60 18.32 19.07 -24.83
CA VAL A 60 18.44 20.52 -25.02
C VAL A 60 17.55 21.22 -24.01
N ASP A 61 18.09 22.19 -23.26
CA ASP A 61 17.35 22.93 -22.24
C ASP A 61 16.67 24.19 -22.79
N VAL A 62 17.30 24.88 -23.75
CA VAL A 62 16.75 26.07 -24.43
C VAL A 62 17.25 26.11 -25.88
N VAL A 63 16.40 26.54 -26.81
CA VAL A 63 16.80 26.78 -28.20
C VAL A 63 16.88 28.28 -28.46
N LEU A 64 17.99 28.72 -29.06
CA LEU A 64 18.18 30.07 -29.58
C LEU A 64 18.11 30.02 -31.11
N CYS A 65 17.02 30.50 -31.71
CA CYS A 65 16.73 30.33 -33.14
C CYS A 65 16.82 31.65 -33.92
N ASN A 66 17.62 31.67 -34.99
CA ASN A 66 17.73 32.82 -35.88
C ASN A 66 16.44 32.98 -36.70
N MET A 67 15.88 34.19 -36.71
CA MET A 67 14.65 34.50 -37.45
C MET A 67 14.87 34.80 -38.94
N ASN A 68 16.12 34.80 -39.43
CA ASN A 68 16.44 35.07 -40.84
C ASN A 68 16.21 33.88 -41.80
N ALA A 69 15.78 32.72 -41.29
CA ALA A 69 15.44 31.56 -42.10
C ALA A 69 14.05 31.73 -42.80
N PRO A 70 13.75 30.98 -43.87
CA PRO A 70 12.49 31.12 -44.58
C PRO A 70 11.27 30.84 -43.67
N PRO A 71 10.21 31.67 -43.69
CA PRO A 71 9.09 31.59 -42.73
C PRO A 71 8.36 30.25 -42.69
N LYS A 72 8.37 29.48 -43.79
CA LYS A 72 7.75 28.15 -43.84
C LYS A 72 8.46 27.16 -42.91
N PHE A 73 9.78 27.10 -42.94
CA PHE A 73 10.57 26.19 -42.12
C PHE A 73 10.56 26.61 -40.64
N LEU A 74 10.57 27.91 -40.36
CA LEU A 74 10.39 28.43 -38.99
C LEU A 74 9.04 28.01 -38.40
N ARG A 75 7.95 28.07 -39.18
CA ARG A 75 6.63 27.61 -38.72
C ARG A 75 6.64 26.13 -38.37
N GLU A 76 7.18 25.29 -39.25
CA GLU A 76 7.27 23.85 -39.02
C GLU A 76 8.09 23.52 -37.76
N PHE A 77 9.23 24.19 -37.57
CA PHE A 77 10.11 23.99 -36.42
C PHE A 77 9.44 24.39 -35.09
N PHE A 78 8.89 25.60 -35.01
CA PHE A 78 8.24 26.09 -33.79
C PHE A 78 6.98 25.28 -33.46
N GLN A 79 6.20 24.86 -34.46
CA GLN A 79 5.02 24.01 -34.22
C GLN A 79 5.40 22.65 -33.61
N LYS A 80 6.51 22.04 -34.04
CA LYS A 80 6.95 20.73 -33.53
C LYS A 80 7.50 20.79 -32.11
N TYR A 81 8.30 21.82 -31.77
CA TYR A 81 9.13 21.79 -30.56
C TYR A 81 8.73 22.74 -29.44
N ASN A 82 7.89 23.74 -29.68
CA ASN A 82 7.58 24.74 -28.67
C ASN A 82 6.78 24.19 -27.46
N GLN A 83 6.32 22.94 -27.53
CA GLN A 83 5.74 22.21 -26.40
C GLN A 83 6.76 21.35 -25.62
N ARG A 84 7.93 21.08 -26.21
CA ARG A 84 8.98 20.22 -25.64
C ARG A 84 10.13 21.03 -25.04
N VAL A 85 10.55 22.10 -25.72
CA VAL A 85 11.70 22.92 -25.32
C VAL A 85 11.34 24.40 -25.55
N PRO A 86 11.70 25.31 -24.63
CA PRO A 86 11.46 26.73 -24.84
C PRO A 86 12.38 27.28 -25.95
N ILE A 87 11.79 28.05 -26.86
CA ILE A 87 12.50 28.65 -28.01
C ILE A 87 12.56 30.16 -27.83
N VAL A 88 13.78 30.71 -27.84
CA VAL A 88 14.08 32.14 -27.87
C VAL A 88 14.46 32.52 -29.29
N ALA A 89 13.79 33.53 -29.84
CA ALA A 89 14.12 34.06 -31.15
C ALA A 89 15.31 35.02 -31.06
N PHE A 90 16.16 35.07 -32.08
CA PHE A 90 17.14 36.14 -32.20
C PHE A 90 17.26 36.67 -33.62
N SER A 91 17.66 37.93 -33.75
CA SER A 91 18.00 38.55 -35.02
C SER A 91 19.11 39.60 -34.85
N SER A 92 19.95 39.73 -35.86
CA SER A 92 20.96 40.79 -35.96
C SER A 92 20.37 42.15 -36.37
N ILE A 93 19.14 42.14 -36.90
CA ILE A 93 18.43 43.32 -37.37
C ILE A 93 17.27 43.60 -36.41
N ASP A 94 17.25 44.82 -35.87
CA ASP A 94 16.14 45.34 -35.09
C ASP A 94 14.98 45.73 -36.03
N ASP A 95 14.26 44.72 -36.53
CA ASP A 95 13.07 44.86 -37.37
C ASP A 95 11.81 44.46 -36.56
N PRO A 96 10.87 45.40 -36.31
CA PRO A 96 9.58 45.11 -35.68
C PRO A 96 8.79 43.98 -36.35
N LYS A 97 8.97 43.73 -37.65
CA LYS A 97 8.30 42.62 -38.37
C LYS A 97 8.81 41.26 -37.91
N LEU A 98 10.08 41.15 -37.54
CA LEU A 98 10.67 39.91 -37.02
C LEU A 98 10.22 39.64 -35.59
N ALA A 99 10.12 40.68 -34.74
CA ALA A 99 9.46 40.56 -33.43
C ALA A 99 8.02 40.08 -33.55
N TYR A 100 7.25 40.66 -34.49
CA TYR A 100 5.88 40.22 -34.73
C TYR A 100 5.81 38.76 -35.18
N LEU A 101 6.70 38.35 -36.09
CA LEU A 101 6.78 36.96 -36.54
C LEU A 101 7.15 36.00 -35.39
N ALA A 102 8.14 36.34 -34.57
CA ALA A 102 8.56 35.53 -33.42
C ALA A 102 7.41 35.36 -32.40
N ALA A 103 6.69 36.44 -32.09
CA ALA A 103 5.52 36.39 -31.22
C ALA A 103 4.40 35.52 -31.81
N MET A 104 4.13 35.63 -33.11
CA MET A 104 3.16 34.79 -33.82
C MET A 104 3.53 33.30 -33.80
N LEU A 105 4.83 32.98 -33.83
CA LEU A 105 5.35 31.61 -33.69
C LEU A 105 5.38 31.13 -32.23
N LYS A 106 4.96 31.98 -31.28
CA LYS A 106 5.00 31.75 -29.84
C LYS A 106 6.42 31.55 -29.30
N ALA A 107 7.41 32.25 -29.85
CA ALA A 107 8.71 32.39 -29.21
C ALA A 107 8.52 32.94 -27.78
N ARG A 108 9.33 32.45 -26.83
CA ARG A 108 9.22 32.85 -25.43
C ARG A 108 9.81 34.23 -25.18
N ASP A 109 10.83 34.60 -25.93
CA ASP A 109 11.42 35.93 -25.94
C ASP A 109 12.10 36.19 -27.29
N ILE A 110 12.45 37.44 -27.58
CA ILE A 110 13.26 37.83 -28.73
C ILE A 110 14.46 38.68 -28.30
N VAL A 111 15.64 38.32 -28.81
CA VAL A 111 16.87 39.09 -28.60
C VAL A 111 17.31 39.75 -29.89
N PHE A 112 17.50 41.07 -29.85
CA PHE A 112 18.10 41.84 -30.94
C PHE A 112 19.54 42.16 -30.60
N SER A 113 20.48 41.84 -31.49
CA SER A 113 21.88 42.09 -31.21
C SER A 113 22.70 42.32 -32.48
N LYS A 114 23.27 43.53 -32.62
CA LYS A 114 24.23 43.87 -33.69
C LYS A 114 25.63 43.27 -33.48
N GLN A 115 25.95 42.92 -32.23
CA GLN A 115 27.16 42.19 -31.77
C GLN A 115 26.75 41.45 -30.49
N LEU A 116 26.73 40.10 -30.50
CA LEU A 116 26.20 39.25 -29.42
C LEU A 116 26.81 39.58 -28.04
N ASN A 117 26.11 40.37 -27.20
CA ASN A 117 26.45 40.49 -25.79
C ASN A 117 25.95 39.23 -25.05
N TYR A 118 26.81 38.22 -24.93
CA TYR A 118 26.50 36.95 -24.29
C TYR A 118 26.01 37.08 -22.84
N LYS A 119 26.34 38.18 -22.15
CA LYS A 119 25.86 38.43 -20.78
C LYS A 119 24.35 38.64 -20.75
N ASP A 120 23.81 39.46 -21.65
CA ASP A 120 22.38 39.76 -21.69
C ASP A 120 21.58 38.55 -22.22
N ILE A 121 22.12 37.86 -23.24
CA ILE A 121 21.56 36.60 -23.75
C ILE A 121 21.51 35.55 -22.64
N SER A 122 22.58 35.43 -21.83
CA SER A 122 22.61 34.45 -20.75
C SER A 122 21.55 34.71 -19.67
N GLN A 123 21.23 35.98 -19.38
CA GLN A 123 20.18 36.34 -18.43
C GLN A 123 18.80 35.98 -19.00
N THR A 124 18.55 36.31 -20.26
CA THR A 124 17.30 35.95 -20.95
C THR A 124 17.10 34.44 -21.02
N LEU A 125 18.13 33.68 -21.42
CA LEU A 125 18.05 32.22 -21.50
C LEU A 125 17.81 31.57 -20.12
N LYS A 126 18.49 32.06 -19.07
CA LYS A 126 18.26 31.60 -17.69
C LYS A 126 16.82 31.86 -17.26
N LYS A 127 16.32 33.08 -17.50
CA LYS A 127 14.95 33.48 -17.16
C LYS A 127 13.92 32.59 -17.87
N VAL A 128 14.02 32.46 -19.19
CA VAL A 128 13.10 31.67 -20.01
C VAL A 128 13.10 30.20 -19.59
N ARG A 129 14.27 29.62 -19.27
CA ARG A 129 14.36 28.25 -18.77
C ARG A 129 13.63 28.09 -17.44
N SER A 130 13.89 28.96 -16.48
CA SER A 130 13.25 28.89 -15.15
C SER A 130 11.73 29.00 -15.25
N GLU A 131 11.23 29.99 -16.00
CA GLU A 131 9.79 30.17 -16.23
C GLU A 131 9.16 28.94 -16.92
N TRP A 132 9.86 28.34 -17.90
CA TRP A 132 9.41 27.12 -18.55
C TRP A 132 9.34 25.93 -17.57
N ILE A 133 10.36 25.74 -16.73
CA ILE A 133 10.38 24.65 -15.74
C ILE A 133 9.22 24.80 -14.75
N GLU A 134 8.99 26.00 -14.23
CA GLU A 134 7.87 26.28 -13.33
C GLU A 134 6.51 26.01 -14.00
N GLU A 135 6.33 26.42 -15.25
CA GLU A 135 5.11 26.17 -16.01
C GLU A 135 4.86 24.67 -16.23
N GLN A 136 5.90 23.90 -16.56
CA GLN A 136 5.78 22.44 -16.75
C GLN A 136 5.50 21.71 -15.43
N GLN A 137 6.14 22.14 -14.34
CA GLN A 137 5.85 21.61 -13.01
C GLN A 137 4.42 21.92 -12.58
N GLY A 138 3.93 23.14 -12.82
CA GLY A 138 2.54 23.53 -12.57
C GLY A 138 1.56 22.63 -13.33
N LYS A 139 1.77 22.43 -14.64
CA LYS A 139 0.93 21.52 -15.45
C LYS A 139 0.95 20.08 -14.95
N MET A 140 2.12 19.59 -14.52
CA MET A 140 2.25 18.24 -13.97
C MET A 140 1.48 18.09 -12.65
N ILE A 141 1.60 19.08 -11.76
CA ILE A 141 0.86 19.11 -10.49
C ILE A 141 -0.63 19.20 -10.75
N ASP A 142 -1.06 20.11 -11.64
CA ASP A 142 -2.46 20.27 -12.02
C ASP A 142 -3.05 18.97 -12.59
N GLY A 143 -2.31 18.30 -13.48
CA GLY A 143 -2.67 16.98 -14.01
C GLY A 143 -2.76 15.92 -12.91
N PHE A 144 -1.80 15.91 -11.97
CA PHE A 144 -1.80 14.99 -10.83
C PHE A 144 -2.99 15.23 -9.88
N LEU A 145 -3.41 16.49 -9.70
CA LEU A 145 -4.53 16.88 -8.85
C LEU A 145 -5.91 16.63 -9.48
N GLN A 146 -6.01 16.37 -10.78
CA GLN A 146 -7.30 16.00 -11.41
C GLN A 146 -7.87 14.71 -10.79
N GLU A 147 -7.00 13.75 -10.49
CA GLU A 147 -7.39 12.48 -9.90
C GLU A 147 -7.94 12.64 -8.47
N PRO A 148 -9.21 12.25 -8.20
CA PRO A 148 -9.82 12.45 -6.89
C PRO A 148 -9.08 11.76 -5.74
N GLN A 149 -8.47 10.60 -5.99
CA GLN A 149 -7.74 9.83 -4.98
C GLN A 149 -6.49 10.56 -4.49
N ASN A 150 -5.76 11.20 -5.41
CA ASN A 150 -4.55 11.96 -5.09
C ASN A 150 -4.87 13.16 -4.17
N ARG A 151 -6.00 13.84 -4.41
CA ARG A 151 -6.47 14.96 -3.58
C ARG A 151 -6.79 14.52 -2.15
N VAL A 152 -7.36 13.34 -1.96
CA VAL A 152 -7.68 12.81 -0.62
C VAL A 152 -6.41 12.59 0.18
N ILE A 153 -5.43 11.88 -0.40
CA ILE A 153 -4.15 11.58 0.28
C ILE A 153 -3.39 12.86 0.61
N LEU A 154 -3.31 13.81 -0.33
CA LEU A 154 -2.63 15.09 -0.10
C LEU A 154 -3.33 15.94 0.97
N ARG A 155 -4.67 15.94 0.99
CA ARG A 155 -5.43 16.62 2.04
C ARG A 155 -5.13 16.04 3.41
N GLU A 156 -5.08 14.71 3.53
CA GLU A 156 -4.75 14.05 4.81
C GLU A 156 -3.33 14.42 5.29
N LEU A 157 -2.36 14.44 4.37
CA LEU A 157 -0.99 14.86 4.66
C LEU A 157 -0.89 16.35 5.08
N LEU A 158 -1.63 17.24 4.43
CA LEU A 158 -1.62 18.68 4.71
C LEU A 158 -2.38 19.07 5.98
N VAL A 159 -3.45 18.36 6.31
CA VAL A 159 -4.30 18.71 7.47
C VAL A 159 -3.75 18.13 8.77
N SER A 160 -3.16 16.93 8.71
CA SER A 160 -2.74 16.24 9.93
C SER A 160 -1.39 16.72 10.47
N ASP A 161 -0.53 17.34 9.64
CA ASP A 161 0.90 17.56 9.90
C ASP A 161 1.65 16.28 10.33
N LEU A 162 1.00 15.11 10.23
CA LEU A 162 1.52 13.82 10.63
C LEU A 162 1.95 13.05 9.38
N PRO A 163 3.17 12.51 9.34
CA PRO A 163 3.61 11.73 8.21
C PRO A 163 2.81 10.42 8.11
N ILE A 164 2.32 10.08 6.91
CA ILE A 164 1.84 8.73 6.62
C ILE A 164 3.07 7.80 6.65
N SER A 165 3.08 6.87 7.60
CA SER A 165 4.17 5.91 7.78
C SER A 165 3.69 4.48 7.49
N GLN A 166 4.54 3.70 6.80
CA GLN A 166 4.30 2.28 6.61
C GLN A 166 4.52 1.54 7.94
N ARG A 167 3.56 0.71 8.34
CA ARG A 167 3.62 -0.09 9.58
C ARG A 167 3.49 -1.57 9.27
N ILE A 168 4.26 -2.40 9.96
CA ILE A 168 4.09 -3.86 9.95
C ILE A 168 3.09 -4.18 11.06
N VAL A 169 2.00 -4.89 10.77
CA VAL A 169 0.97 -5.22 11.78
C VAL A 169 0.88 -6.73 11.91
N SER A 170 1.18 -7.27 13.09
CA SER A 170 0.91 -8.66 13.41
C SER A 170 -0.59 -8.83 13.66
N LYS A 171 -1.22 -9.78 12.98
CA LYS A 171 -2.62 -10.17 13.23
C LYS A 171 -2.65 -11.63 13.65
N CYS A 172 -3.62 -12.01 14.48
CA CYS A 172 -3.94 -13.42 14.66
C CYS A 172 -4.29 -14.00 13.29
N VAL A 173 -3.70 -15.15 12.94
CA VAL A 173 -3.96 -15.85 11.69
C VAL A 173 -4.24 -17.30 12.00
N ASN A 174 -5.07 -17.94 11.17
CA ASN A 174 -5.20 -19.38 11.21
C ASN A 174 -3.87 -20.00 10.77
N GLU A 175 -3.50 -21.14 11.33
CA GLU A 175 -2.22 -21.84 11.05
C GLU A 175 -2.02 -22.14 9.56
N ILE A 176 -3.12 -22.23 8.81
CA ILE A 176 -3.12 -22.28 7.34
C ILE A 176 -3.52 -20.89 6.84
N PRO A 177 -2.72 -20.24 5.95
CA PRO A 177 -3.14 -19.01 5.28
C PRO A 177 -4.37 -19.33 4.44
N ILE A 178 -5.55 -18.99 4.96
CA ILE A 178 -6.80 -19.15 4.25
C ILE A 178 -6.87 -18.03 3.21
N ASP A 179 -6.87 -18.40 1.94
CA ASP A 179 -7.05 -17.48 0.81
C ASP A 179 -8.27 -16.57 1.02
N ASP A 180 -8.16 -15.29 0.63
CA ASP A 180 -9.23 -14.31 0.85
C ASP A 180 -10.53 -14.69 0.12
N SER A 181 -10.46 -15.48 -0.95
CA SER A 181 -11.61 -16.05 -1.64
C SER A 181 -12.34 -17.08 -0.76
N ILE A 182 -11.59 -17.92 -0.05
CA ILE A 182 -12.13 -18.91 0.90
C ILE A 182 -12.71 -18.21 2.12
N ARG A 183 -12.03 -17.19 2.66
CA ARG A 183 -12.55 -16.38 3.77
C ARG A 183 -13.89 -15.74 3.44
N LYS A 184 -14.04 -15.19 2.24
CA LYS A 184 -15.30 -14.59 1.77
C LYS A 184 -16.37 -15.63 1.49
N ALA A 185 -16.02 -16.76 0.87
CA ALA A 185 -16.97 -17.83 0.56
C ALA A 185 -17.57 -18.45 1.82
N TYR A 186 -16.75 -18.72 2.84
CA TYR A 186 -17.19 -19.35 4.10
C TYR A 186 -17.51 -18.35 5.22
N GLY A 187 -17.45 -17.04 4.96
CA GLY A 187 -17.76 -16.01 5.95
C GLY A 187 -16.89 -16.07 7.22
N ILE A 188 -15.61 -16.44 7.10
CA ILE A 188 -14.71 -16.64 8.25
C ILE A 188 -14.34 -15.27 8.86
N LYS A 189 -15.05 -14.87 9.91
CA LYS A 189 -14.89 -13.58 10.63
C LYS A 189 -14.16 -13.69 11.97
N SER A 190 -13.51 -14.82 12.26
CA SER A 190 -12.88 -15.11 13.56
C SER A 190 -11.95 -13.99 14.02
N ASN A 191 -11.06 -13.52 13.14
CA ASN A 191 -10.12 -12.45 13.46
C ASN A 191 -10.80 -11.13 13.85
N GLU A 192 -11.83 -10.71 13.10
CA GLU A 192 -12.57 -9.48 13.39
C GLU A 192 -13.28 -9.55 14.74
N ILE A 193 -13.90 -10.72 15.03
CA ILE A 193 -14.64 -10.95 16.26
C ILE A 193 -13.70 -11.01 17.45
N LEU A 194 -12.59 -11.74 17.35
CA LEU A 194 -11.60 -11.90 18.42
C LEU A 194 -10.86 -10.59 18.71
N THR A 195 -10.63 -9.75 17.69
CA THR A 195 -10.05 -8.40 17.89
C THR A 195 -10.99 -7.52 18.72
N LYS A 196 -12.31 -7.63 18.49
CA LYS A 196 -13.31 -6.85 19.24
C LYS A 196 -13.65 -7.45 20.62
N ASN A 197 -13.53 -8.76 20.77
CA ASN A 197 -13.95 -9.50 21.96
C ASN A 197 -12.94 -10.62 22.31
N PRO A 198 -11.73 -10.26 22.79
CA PRO A 198 -10.68 -11.24 23.08
C PRO A 198 -11.07 -12.25 24.17
N GLU A 199 -11.94 -11.82 25.10
CA GLU A 199 -12.49 -12.59 26.23
C GLU A 199 -13.23 -13.88 25.82
N ILE A 200 -13.67 -13.99 24.56
CA ILE A 200 -14.50 -15.10 24.09
C ILE A 200 -13.79 -16.45 24.24
N LEU A 201 -12.50 -16.50 23.88
CA LEU A 201 -11.72 -17.74 23.97
C LEU A 201 -11.56 -18.20 25.42
N GLU A 202 -11.35 -17.26 26.35
CA GLU A 202 -11.26 -17.59 27.77
C GLU A 202 -12.57 -18.13 28.32
N LYS A 203 -13.71 -17.55 27.91
CA LYS A 203 -15.03 -18.07 28.27
C LYS A 203 -15.23 -19.49 27.73
N MET A 204 -14.85 -19.76 26.48
CA MET A 204 -14.94 -21.11 25.89
C MET A 204 -14.07 -22.13 26.63
N VAL A 205 -12.88 -21.72 27.08
CA VAL A 205 -11.99 -22.55 27.91
C VAL A 205 -12.59 -22.81 29.29
N LYS A 206 -13.14 -21.78 29.96
CA LYS A 206 -13.83 -21.92 31.26
C LYS A 206 -15.04 -22.86 31.16
N MET A 207 -15.76 -22.81 30.05
CA MET A 207 -16.88 -23.72 29.74
C MET A 207 -16.43 -25.13 29.30
N LYS A 208 -15.11 -25.39 29.23
CA LYS A 208 -14.49 -26.65 28.80
C LYS A 208 -14.77 -27.07 27.35
N ILE A 209 -15.36 -26.18 26.55
CA ILE A 209 -15.67 -26.40 25.13
C ILE A 209 -14.37 -26.48 24.31
N VAL A 210 -13.40 -25.65 24.67
CA VAL A 210 -12.12 -25.49 23.97
C VAL A 210 -10.97 -25.84 24.93
N VAL A 211 -10.00 -26.56 24.42
CA VAL A 211 -8.70 -26.84 25.06
C VAL A 211 -7.74 -25.72 24.69
N LYS A 212 -7.10 -25.13 25.71
CA LYS A 212 -6.04 -24.13 25.58
C LYS A 212 -4.69 -24.86 25.70
N GLU A 213 -3.95 -24.96 24.60
CA GLU A 213 -2.63 -25.60 24.56
C GLU A 213 -1.54 -24.53 24.47
N ASN A 214 -0.50 -24.60 25.31
CA ASN A 214 0.64 -23.70 25.18
C ASN A 214 1.48 -24.12 23.96
N ILE A 215 1.74 -23.17 23.06
CA ILE A 215 2.52 -23.41 21.82
C ILE A 215 3.90 -22.76 21.85
N GLY A 216 4.21 -21.98 22.88
CA GLY A 216 5.51 -21.33 23.03
C GLY A 216 5.41 -20.01 23.79
N GLN A 217 6.48 -19.22 23.69
CA GLN A 217 6.58 -17.92 24.33
C GLN A 217 7.02 -16.87 23.32
N THR A 218 6.58 -15.65 23.55
CA THR A 218 7.01 -14.48 22.78
C THR A 218 7.23 -13.30 23.71
N ILE A 219 7.90 -12.29 23.17
CA ILE A 219 7.97 -10.98 23.81
C ILE A 219 6.70 -10.17 23.54
N ALA A 220 6.31 -9.37 24.52
CA ALA A 220 5.22 -8.41 24.50
C ALA A 220 5.72 -7.03 24.93
N CYS A 221 5.02 -5.99 24.46
CA CYS A 221 5.35 -4.62 24.78
C CYS A 221 5.20 -4.39 26.29
N ALA A 222 6.24 -3.86 26.93
CA ALA A 222 6.20 -3.57 28.36
C ALA A 222 5.13 -2.52 28.74
N ASN A 223 4.74 -1.67 27.78
CA ASN A 223 3.79 -0.58 27.98
C ASN A 223 2.32 -1.00 27.80
N CYS A 224 2.01 -1.85 26.80
CA CYS A 224 0.62 -2.19 26.45
C CYS A 224 0.33 -3.68 26.29
N ASP A 225 1.28 -4.56 26.62
CA ASP A 225 1.16 -6.03 26.51
C ASP A 225 0.93 -6.58 25.10
N SER A 226 1.01 -5.72 24.09
CA SER A 226 0.87 -6.14 22.69
C SER A 226 2.06 -6.98 22.23
N VAL A 227 1.76 -8.09 21.56
CA VAL A 227 2.73 -8.92 20.81
C VAL A 227 3.05 -8.37 19.43
N ASN A 228 2.37 -7.30 19.01
CA ASN A 228 2.59 -6.63 17.74
C ASN A 228 3.84 -5.75 17.80
N ILE A 229 4.98 -6.44 17.74
CA ILE A 229 6.30 -5.88 17.89
C ILE A 229 7.06 -6.12 16.60
N TYR A 230 7.78 -5.10 16.12
CA TYR A 230 8.71 -5.25 15.02
C TYR A 230 10.15 -5.04 15.50
N ALA A 231 11.05 -5.87 14.96
CA ALA A 231 12.48 -5.81 15.23
C ALA A 231 13.15 -4.82 14.28
N ASN A 232 13.76 -3.79 14.85
CA ASN A 232 14.61 -2.84 14.17
C ASN A 232 16.08 -3.20 14.35
N TYR A 233 16.79 -3.21 13.23
CA TYR A 233 18.21 -3.48 13.21
C TYR A 233 19.00 -2.18 13.16
N HIS A 234 19.99 -2.05 14.03
CA HIS A 234 20.77 -0.84 14.22
C HIS A 234 22.27 -1.12 14.16
N CYS A 235 23.03 -0.15 13.67
CA CYS A 235 24.48 -0.18 13.78
C CYS A 235 24.89 -0.14 15.26
N PRO A 236 25.68 -1.10 15.75
CA PRO A 236 26.11 -1.14 17.16
C PRO A 236 26.99 0.06 17.56
N ASN A 237 27.53 0.79 16.59
CA ASN A 237 28.44 1.91 16.84
C ASN A 237 27.76 3.28 16.89
N CYS A 238 26.67 3.49 16.15
CA CYS A 238 26.01 4.80 16.04
C CYS A 238 24.48 4.74 16.09
N ASN A 239 23.90 3.56 16.31
CA ASN A 239 22.46 3.29 16.36
C ASN A 239 21.65 3.66 15.10
N ASN A 240 22.31 3.92 13.97
CA ASN A 240 21.63 4.17 12.69
C ASN A 240 21.17 2.84 12.04
N SER A 241 19.97 2.81 11.46
CA SER A 241 19.38 1.61 10.82
C SER A 241 19.75 1.45 9.35
N ARG A 242 20.52 2.37 8.75
CA ARG A 242 20.96 2.30 7.35
C ARG A 242 22.35 1.69 7.25
N PHE A 243 22.42 0.47 6.70
CA PHE A 243 23.67 -0.22 6.43
C PHE A 243 23.55 -1.09 5.18
N LYS A 244 24.69 -1.36 4.53
CA LYS A 244 24.78 -2.20 3.34
C LYS A 244 25.39 -3.55 3.70
N ARG A 245 24.77 -4.63 3.24
CA ARG A 245 25.34 -5.97 3.37
C ARG A 245 26.60 -6.07 2.51
N LYS A 246 27.70 -6.54 3.08
CA LYS A 246 28.98 -6.72 2.40
C LYS A 246 29.65 -8.01 2.84
N GLU A 247 30.43 -8.55 1.94
CA GLU A 247 31.42 -9.56 2.28
C GLU A 247 32.59 -8.84 2.98
N LEU A 248 32.83 -9.22 4.23
CA LEU A 248 33.85 -8.66 5.10
C LEU A 248 34.88 -9.73 5.40
N PHE A 249 36.14 -9.34 5.44
CA PHE A 249 37.21 -10.19 5.95
C PHE A 249 37.46 -9.82 7.40
N PHE A 250 37.31 -10.81 8.29
CA PHE A 250 37.54 -10.68 9.71
C PHE A 250 38.93 -11.21 10.06
N HIS A 251 39.78 -10.33 10.60
CA HIS A 251 41.08 -10.69 11.14
C HIS A 251 40.96 -11.01 12.63
N LYS A 252 41.06 -12.28 13.01
CA LYS A 252 40.82 -12.78 14.37
C LYS A 252 41.85 -12.26 15.38
N LEU A 253 43.09 -12.01 14.96
CA LEU A 253 44.16 -11.57 15.86
C LEU A 253 43.98 -10.11 16.33
N CYS A 254 43.37 -9.24 15.53
CA CYS A 254 43.21 -7.83 15.86
C CYS A 254 41.75 -7.33 15.79
N ASN A 255 40.79 -8.25 15.65
CA ASN A 255 39.35 -8.00 15.49
C ASN A 255 38.99 -6.97 14.41
N LEU A 256 39.83 -6.83 13.39
CA LEU A 256 39.59 -5.86 12.32
C LEU A 256 38.70 -6.47 11.25
N MET A 257 37.68 -5.72 10.82
CA MET A 257 36.87 -6.04 9.64
C MET A 257 37.19 -5.11 8.49
N ILE A 258 37.54 -5.68 7.34
CA ILE A 258 37.85 -4.95 6.11
C ILE A 258 37.10 -5.51 4.90
N THR A 259 37.13 -4.78 3.79
CA THR A 259 36.61 -5.24 2.49
C THR A 259 37.80 -5.42 1.54
N LEU A 260 37.91 -6.56 0.88
CA LEU A 260 39.11 -6.92 0.11
C LEU A 260 39.37 -6.15 -1.18
N LYS A 261 38.44 -5.29 -1.63
CA LYS A 261 38.53 -4.66 -2.97
C LYS A 261 39.77 -3.76 -3.23
N LYS A 262 40.71 -3.60 -2.29
CA LYS A 262 41.77 -2.58 -2.39
C LYS A 262 43.17 -2.93 -1.86
N TYR A 263 43.53 -4.21 -1.66
CA TYR A 263 44.86 -4.52 -1.15
C TYR A 263 45.61 -5.54 -2.00
N SER A 264 46.38 -4.97 -2.93
CA SER A 264 47.57 -5.46 -3.65
C SER A 264 47.41 -6.04 -5.08
N ASN A 265 48.26 -5.51 -5.97
CA ASN A 265 48.58 -6.06 -7.29
C ASN A 265 49.58 -7.24 -7.19
N SER A 266 49.96 -7.65 -5.97
CA SER A 266 51.00 -8.65 -5.69
C SER A 266 50.49 -9.94 -5.04
N GLY A 267 49.17 -10.10 -4.88
CA GLY A 267 48.56 -11.32 -4.32
C GLY A 267 48.71 -11.50 -2.81
N GLU A 268 49.46 -10.60 -2.15
CA GLU A 268 49.70 -10.61 -0.71
C GLU A 268 48.84 -9.54 -0.02
N ILE A 269 47.99 -9.96 0.93
CA ILE A 269 47.11 -9.06 1.68
C ILE A 269 47.68 -8.92 3.10
N PHE A 270 47.90 -7.70 3.56
CA PHE A 270 48.33 -7.40 4.93
C PHE A 270 47.23 -6.71 5.72
N CYS A 271 47.09 -7.02 7.00
CA CYS A 271 46.14 -6.33 7.87
C CYS A 271 46.62 -4.89 8.13
N PRO A 272 45.83 -3.84 7.83
CA PRO A 272 46.27 -2.46 8.03
C PRO A 272 46.40 -2.06 9.52
N ASN A 273 45.88 -2.87 10.45
CA ASN A 273 45.94 -2.56 11.88
C ASN A 273 47.16 -3.21 12.58
N CYS A 274 47.53 -4.43 12.21
CA CYS A 274 48.63 -5.15 12.87
C CYS A 274 49.79 -5.51 11.92
N MET A 275 49.66 -5.20 10.62
CA MET A 275 50.66 -5.48 9.57
C MET A 275 51.04 -6.96 9.42
N ILE A 276 50.30 -7.86 10.08
CA ILE A 276 50.44 -9.31 9.92
C ILE A 276 49.79 -9.71 8.58
N TYR A 277 50.46 -10.61 7.87
CA TYR A 277 50.01 -11.19 6.62
C TYR A 277 48.73 -12.00 6.80
N PHE A 278 47.77 -11.85 5.89
CA PHE A 278 46.59 -12.70 5.83
C PHE A 278 46.97 -14.06 5.22
N GLU A 279 47.40 -14.99 6.06
CA GLU A 279 47.56 -16.39 5.64
C GLU A 279 46.19 -16.98 5.30
N ASN A 280 45.93 -17.18 4.00
CA ASN A 280 44.70 -17.79 3.50
C ASN A 280 44.56 -19.28 3.91
N THR A 281 45.57 -19.84 4.58
CA THR A 281 45.72 -21.26 4.93
C THR A 281 45.67 -21.56 6.43
N ASN A 282 45.67 -20.54 7.32
CA ASN A 282 45.65 -20.75 8.77
C ASN A 282 44.50 -20.00 9.46
N SER A 283 43.94 -20.65 10.49
CA SER A 283 42.74 -20.35 11.30
C SER A 283 42.56 -18.93 11.92
N ASN A 284 43.33 -17.94 11.48
CA ASN A 284 43.42 -16.59 12.05
C ASN A 284 42.62 -15.53 11.27
N SER A 285 42.06 -15.85 10.11
CA SER A 285 41.15 -14.97 9.37
C SER A 285 40.11 -15.75 8.58
N TYR A 286 38.91 -15.20 8.47
CA TYR A 286 37.83 -15.80 7.68
C TYR A 286 36.90 -14.73 7.12
N THR A 287 36.20 -15.10 6.06
CA THR A 287 35.21 -14.24 5.42
C THR A 287 33.87 -14.38 6.13
N VAL A 288 33.23 -13.25 6.40
CA VAL A 288 31.87 -13.18 6.96
C VAL A 288 30.99 -12.30 6.10
N LEU A 289 29.73 -12.67 5.99
CA LEU A 289 28.70 -11.75 5.52
C LEU A 289 28.36 -10.82 6.67
N GLY A 290 28.77 -9.56 6.56
CA GLY A 290 28.48 -8.53 7.55
C GLY A 290 27.89 -7.28 6.92
N PHE A 291 28.03 -6.17 7.61
CA PHE A 291 27.37 -4.92 7.28
C PHE A 291 28.32 -3.73 7.41
N GLU A 292 28.13 -2.73 6.57
CA GLU A 292 28.79 -1.43 6.67
C GLU A 292 27.75 -0.34 6.85
N CYS A 293 27.88 0.45 7.92
CA CYS A 293 26.97 1.55 8.20
C CYS A 293 27.14 2.68 7.18
N VAL A 294 26.03 3.18 6.63
CA VAL A 294 26.05 4.33 5.70
C VAL A 294 26.44 5.63 6.43
N HIS A 295 26.11 5.73 7.71
CA HIS A 295 26.32 6.96 8.49
C HIS A 295 27.74 7.06 9.06
N CYS A 296 28.24 6.00 9.72
CA CYS A 296 29.56 6.04 10.38
C CYS A 296 30.65 5.25 9.65
N ASN A 297 30.34 4.61 8.51
CA ASN A 297 31.26 3.78 7.72
C ASN A 297 31.92 2.61 8.48
N LYS A 298 31.53 2.37 9.73
CA LYS A 298 32.02 1.24 10.52
C LYS A 298 31.39 -0.06 10.03
N LYS A 299 32.23 -1.09 10.05
CA LYS A 299 31.90 -2.45 9.64
C LYS A 299 31.58 -3.29 10.88
N PHE A 300 30.56 -4.13 10.80
CA PHE A 300 30.12 -4.99 11.90
C PHE A 300 29.51 -6.29 11.36
N ALA A 301 29.65 -7.38 12.10
CA ALA A 301 29.14 -8.68 11.67
C ALA A 301 27.62 -8.81 11.88
N THR A 302 27.12 -8.39 13.05
CA THR A 302 25.70 -8.48 13.43
C THR A 302 25.17 -7.12 13.88
N PRO A 303 24.02 -6.66 13.36
CA PRO A 303 23.35 -5.47 13.87
C PRO A 303 22.82 -5.69 15.28
N SER A 304 22.72 -4.61 16.05
CA SER A 304 21.97 -4.60 17.31
C SER A 304 20.48 -4.62 17.02
N ILE A 305 19.70 -5.34 17.83
CA ILE A 305 18.25 -5.43 17.68
C ILE A 305 17.58 -4.56 18.76
N LEU A 306 16.73 -3.65 18.31
CA LEU A 306 15.81 -2.89 19.16
C LEU A 306 14.39 -3.18 18.69
N TYR A 307 13.43 -3.15 19.60
CA TYR A 307 12.04 -3.46 19.32
C TYR A 307 11.19 -2.22 19.48
N ASN A 308 10.17 -2.13 18.63
CA ASN A 308 9.17 -1.07 18.67
C ASN A 308 7.78 -1.72 18.65
N CYS A 309 6.85 -1.17 19.43
CA CYS A 309 5.47 -1.64 19.48
C CYS A 309 4.64 -0.93 18.41
N ASN A 310 3.91 -1.71 17.62
CA ASN A 310 3.04 -1.20 16.57
C ASN A 310 1.69 -0.69 17.09
N ASP A 311 1.32 -1.02 18.33
CA ASP A 311 0.01 -0.65 18.88
C ASP A 311 0.07 0.63 19.72
N CYS A 312 1.12 0.80 20.55
CA CYS A 312 1.25 1.97 21.43
C CYS A 312 2.42 2.90 21.09
N ASN A 313 3.18 2.62 20.02
CA ASN A 313 4.36 3.38 19.61
C ASN A 313 5.48 3.44 20.67
N TYR A 314 5.54 2.51 21.62
CA TYR A 314 6.68 2.40 22.52
C TYR A 314 7.91 1.90 21.74
N GLU A 315 8.98 2.70 21.71
CA GLU A 315 10.13 2.47 20.83
C GLU A 315 11.40 2.06 21.57
N LYS A 316 12.33 1.44 20.83
CA LYS A 316 13.73 1.20 21.21
C LYS A 316 13.90 0.38 22.49
N PHE A 317 13.00 -0.56 22.75
CA PHE A 317 13.17 -1.49 23.88
C PHE A 317 13.97 -2.73 23.47
N THR A 318 14.57 -3.40 24.45
CA THR A 318 15.37 -4.63 24.27
C THR A 318 14.61 -5.86 24.73
N LEU A 319 15.14 -7.06 24.43
CA LEU A 319 14.61 -8.33 24.98
C LEU A 319 14.48 -8.30 26.51
N ASN A 320 15.44 -7.70 27.21
CA ASN A 320 15.47 -7.67 28.68
C ASN A 320 14.38 -6.78 29.28
N SER A 321 14.03 -5.71 28.58
CA SER A 321 12.96 -4.80 28.98
C SER A 321 11.58 -5.25 28.50
N ALA A 322 11.49 -6.23 27.60
CA ALA A 322 10.22 -6.73 27.11
C ALA A 322 9.57 -7.67 28.14
N LYS A 323 8.24 -7.73 28.13
CA LYS A 323 7.51 -8.74 28.92
C LYS A 323 7.53 -10.05 28.14
N TRP A 324 7.60 -11.17 28.85
CA TRP A 324 7.47 -12.50 28.26
C TRP A 324 6.05 -12.99 28.48
N ILE A 325 5.38 -13.41 27.41
CA ILE A 325 4.04 -13.98 27.48
C ILE A 325 3.99 -15.33 26.78
N ASP A 326 3.13 -16.20 27.29
CA ASP A 326 2.84 -17.48 26.67
C ASP A 326 1.88 -17.32 25.50
N LEU A 327 2.18 -18.02 24.42
CA LEU A 327 1.31 -18.19 23.27
C LEU A 327 0.50 -19.46 23.43
N TYR A 328 -0.76 -19.40 22.97
CA TYR A 328 -1.69 -20.50 23.09
C TYR A 328 -2.38 -20.80 21.76
N SER A 329 -2.59 -22.08 21.48
CA SER A 329 -3.55 -22.54 20.48
C SER A 329 -4.82 -23.02 21.16
N PHE A 330 -5.93 -22.96 20.41
CA PHE A 330 -7.25 -23.25 20.92
C PHE A 330 -7.90 -24.29 20.01
N LYS A 331 -8.21 -25.47 20.57
CA LYS A 331 -8.84 -26.57 19.84
C LYS A 331 -10.14 -26.97 20.52
N ILE A 332 -11.17 -27.30 19.75
CA ILE A 332 -12.41 -27.83 20.33
C ILE A 332 -12.09 -29.18 20.97
N ARG A 333 -12.59 -29.40 22.18
CA ARG A 333 -12.41 -30.68 22.88
C ARG A 333 -13.25 -31.77 22.22
N ASP A 334 -12.65 -32.93 21.98
CA ASP A 334 -13.27 -34.05 21.26
C ASP A 334 -14.65 -34.47 21.79
N GLU A 335 -14.83 -34.48 23.13
CA GLU A 335 -16.10 -34.84 23.78
C GLU A 335 -17.26 -33.88 23.44
N HIS A 336 -16.95 -32.65 23.05
CA HIS A 336 -17.92 -31.66 22.61
C HIS A 336 -18.08 -31.61 21.10
N ILE A 337 -17.13 -32.16 20.31
CA ILE A 337 -17.18 -32.15 18.85
C ILE A 337 -18.49 -32.77 18.36
N ASN A 338 -18.90 -33.94 18.86
CA ASN A 338 -20.13 -34.58 18.37
C ASN A 338 -21.39 -33.81 18.79
N LYS A 339 -21.44 -33.23 19.99
CA LYS A 339 -22.58 -32.39 20.44
C LYS A 339 -22.67 -31.08 19.64
N LEU A 340 -21.53 -30.45 19.36
CA LEU A 340 -21.44 -29.23 18.56
C LEU A 340 -21.75 -29.54 17.10
N LYS A 341 -21.13 -30.58 16.52
CA LYS A 341 -21.46 -31.07 15.18
C LYS A 341 -22.95 -31.32 15.08
N ASN A 342 -23.57 -32.09 15.97
CA ASN A 342 -25.01 -32.35 15.90
C ASN A 342 -25.88 -31.08 15.98
N ASN A 343 -25.44 -30.03 16.68
CA ASN A 343 -26.15 -28.74 16.71
C ASN A 343 -25.92 -27.88 15.45
N PHE A 344 -24.79 -28.06 14.74
CA PHE A 344 -24.46 -27.34 13.50
C PHE A 344 -24.81 -28.13 12.22
N PHE A 345 -24.93 -29.46 12.31
CA PHE A 345 -25.12 -30.37 11.19
C PHE A 345 -26.46 -30.13 10.50
N SER A 346 -27.50 -29.79 11.26
CA SER A 346 -28.82 -29.45 10.74
C SER A 346 -28.80 -28.25 9.80
N LEU A 347 -28.01 -27.22 10.12
CA LEU A 347 -27.86 -26.03 9.26
C LEU A 347 -26.97 -26.32 8.05
N MET A 348 -25.94 -27.17 8.18
CA MET A 348 -25.11 -27.59 7.04
C MET A 348 -25.89 -28.48 6.06
N GLN A 349 -26.66 -29.46 6.54
CA GLN A 349 -27.52 -30.28 5.69
C GLN A 349 -28.60 -29.45 4.99
N LEU A 350 -29.13 -28.44 5.69
CA LEU A 350 -30.06 -27.48 5.14
C LEU A 350 -29.43 -26.65 4.03
N GLU A 351 -28.22 -26.13 4.25
CA GLU A 351 -27.45 -25.40 3.24
C GLU A 351 -27.18 -26.26 2.02
N ASP A 352 -26.68 -27.48 2.19
CA ASP A 352 -26.42 -28.42 1.09
C ASP A 352 -27.68 -28.65 0.25
N PHE A 353 -28.81 -28.91 0.92
CA PHE A 353 -30.09 -29.13 0.25
C PHE A 353 -30.58 -27.88 -0.51
N LEU A 354 -30.51 -26.71 0.10
CA LEU A 354 -30.95 -25.46 -0.51
C LEU A 354 -30.07 -25.08 -1.70
N THR A 355 -28.75 -25.30 -1.57
CA THR A 355 -27.78 -25.06 -2.64
C THR A 355 -28.00 -26.01 -3.82
N GLN A 356 -28.20 -27.31 -3.56
CA GLN A 356 -28.59 -28.29 -4.57
C GLN A 356 -29.93 -27.96 -5.24
N SER A 357 -30.83 -27.31 -4.50
CA SER A 357 -32.13 -26.84 -5.00
C SER A 357 -32.06 -25.48 -5.73
N GLY A 358 -30.86 -24.94 -5.97
CA GLY A 358 -30.65 -23.73 -6.76
C GLY A 358 -30.75 -22.41 -5.99
N PHE A 359 -30.69 -22.44 -4.65
CA PHE A 359 -30.64 -21.22 -3.84
C PHE A 359 -29.21 -20.78 -3.57
N ALA A 360 -28.98 -19.47 -3.52
CA ALA A 360 -27.79 -18.88 -2.94
C ALA A 360 -27.99 -18.73 -1.42
N VAL A 361 -27.17 -19.41 -0.63
CA VAL A 361 -27.29 -19.45 0.83
C VAL A 361 -26.27 -18.53 1.49
N LYS A 362 -26.68 -17.84 2.56
CA LYS A 362 -25.82 -17.00 3.40
C LYS A 362 -26.10 -17.27 4.88
N HIS A 363 -25.03 -17.32 5.68
CA HIS A 363 -25.11 -17.53 7.13
C HIS A 363 -24.92 -16.23 7.91
N TYR A 364 -25.68 -16.09 9.00
CA TYR A 364 -25.58 -14.98 9.94
C TYR A 364 -25.53 -13.60 9.24
N ASP A 365 -26.44 -13.40 8.29
CA ASP A 365 -26.49 -12.23 7.42
C ASP A 365 -27.74 -11.37 7.68
N ARG A 366 -27.71 -10.12 7.23
CA ARG A 366 -28.83 -9.18 7.31
C ARG A 366 -29.52 -9.03 5.97
N TYR A 367 -30.83 -8.87 6.00
CA TYR A 367 -31.60 -8.46 4.83
C TYR A 367 -31.85 -6.95 4.87
N THR A 368 -31.62 -6.27 3.75
CA THR A 368 -31.85 -4.82 3.64
C THR A 368 -32.84 -4.52 2.53
N GLU A 369 -33.87 -3.74 2.84
CA GLU A 369 -34.88 -3.27 1.90
C GLU A 369 -35.27 -1.84 2.24
N ASN A 370 -35.28 -0.93 1.25
CA ASN A 370 -35.65 0.48 1.42
C ASN A 370 -34.95 1.19 2.61
N HIS A 371 -33.64 0.96 2.77
CA HIS A 371 -32.80 1.48 3.87
C HIS A 371 -33.07 0.88 5.27
N ASP A 372 -34.10 0.05 5.44
CA ASP A 372 -34.30 -0.74 6.65
C ASP A 372 -33.45 -2.02 6.61
N SER A 373 -32.93 -2.41 7.77
CA SER A 373 -32.11 -3.62 7.94
C SER A 373 -32.71 -4.55 8.97
N PHE A 374 -32.86 -5.82 8.59
CA PHE A 374 -33.47 -6.88 9.39
C PHE A 374 -32.46 -8.00 9.63
N GLY A 375 -32.41 -8.51 10.87
CA GLY A 375 -31.52 -9.57 11.30
C GLY A 375 -30.36 -9.07 12.19
N PRO A 376 -29.32 -9.90 12.40
CA PRO A 376 -28.93 -11.02 11.55
C PRO A 376 -29.81 -12.26 11.73
N PHE A 377 -30.14 -12.90 10.61
CA PHE A 377 -30.81 -14.20 10.60
C PHE A 377 -29.78 -15.33 10.53
N ASP A 378 -30.10 -16.48 11.10
CA ASP A 378 -29.14 -17.58 11.20
C ASP A 378 -28.79 -18.13 9.81
N LEU A 379 -29.77 -18.28 8.91
CA LEU A 379 -29.54 -18.63 7.50
C LEU A 379 -30.56 -17.93 6.59
N ILE A 380 -30.10 -17.39 5.46
CA ILE A 380 -30.94 -16.80 4.42
C ILE A 380 -30.64 -17.46 3.08
N ALA A 381 -31.66 -17.95 2.39
CA ALA A 381 -31.54 -18.57 1.08
C ALA A 381 -32.34 -17.78 0.03
N TYR A 382 -31.65 -17.36 -1.03
CA TYR A 382 -32.18 -16.51 -2.08
C TYR A 382 -32.31 -17.25 -3.40
N SER A 383 -33.45 -17.10 -4.06
CA SER A 383 -33.65 -17.49 -5.46
C SER A 383 -34.36 -16.34 -6.19
N PRO A 384 -34.36 -16.31 -7.54
CA PRO A 384 -35.05 -15.26 -8.30
C PRO A 384 -36.56 -15.16 -7.99
N MET A 385 -37.19 -16.25 -7.56
CA MET A 385 -38.65 -16.31 -7.35
C MET A 385 -39.09 -16.24 -5.88
N ARG A 386 -38.22 -16.57 -4.93
CA ARG A 386 -38.55 -16.67 -3.51
C ARG A 386 -37.33 -16.54 -2.61
N MET A 387 -37.56 -16.11 -1.38
CA MET A 387 -36.56 -16.02 -0.33
C MET A 387 -37.00 -16.83 0.88
N LEU A 388 -36.07 -17.57 1.47
CA LEU A 388 -36.30 -18.38 2.66
C LEU A 388 -35.43 -17.85 3.79
N ILE A 389 -36.01 -17.63 4.97
CA ILE A 389 -35.30 -17.14 6.15
C ILE A 389 -35.46 -18.15 7.27
N PHE A 390 -34.35 -18.46 7.92
CA PHE A 390 -34.29 -19.43 9.01
C PHE A 390 -33.75 -18.78 10.27
N ILE A 391 -34.47 -18.97 11.37
CA ILE A 391 -34.01 -18.65 12.72
C ILE A 391 -33.91 -19.91 13.56
N THR A 392 -32.87 -19.98 14.40
CA THR A 392 -32.65 -21.04 15.37
C THR A 392 -33.12 -20.57 16.72
N LEU A 393 -34.06 -21.31 17.30
CA LEU A 393 -34.59 -21.09 18.64
C LEU A 393 -33.78 -21.90 19.65
N GLY A 394 -33.33 -21.22 20.70
CA GLY A 394 -32.58 -21.83 21.81
C GLY A 394 -33.48 -22.07 23.03
N ASN A 395 -32.85 -22.27 24.18
CA ASN A 395 -33.57 -22.45 25.45
C ASN A 395 -33.97 -21.12 26.11
N ASP A 396 -33.45 -19.99 25.61
CA ASP A 396 -33.75 -18.66 26.14
C ASP A 396 -35.04 -18.11 25.52
N LEU A 397 -36.07 -17.97 26.35
CA LEU A 397 -37.39 -17.50 25.93
C LEU A 397 -37.35 -16.06 25.40
N THR A 398 -36.65 -15.16 26.09
CA THR A 398 -36.59 -13.74 25.73
C THR A 398 -35.94 -13.58 24.37
N ARG A 399 -34.80 -14.24 24.16
CA ARG A 399 -34.08 -14.20 22.89
C ARG A 399 -34.88 -14.82 21.74
N ASN A 400 -35.64 -15.88 22.01
CA ASN A 400 -36.52 -16.48 21.01
C ASN A 400 -37.64 -15.52 20.58
N ILE A 401 -38.23 -14.77 21.53
CA ILE A 401 -39.27 -13.78 21.24
C ILE A 401 -38.69 -12.65 20.39
N GLU A 402 -37.51 -12.13 20.72
CA GLU A 402 -36.84 -11.08 19.94
C GLU A 402 -36.64 -11.47 18.47
N LYS A 403 -36.11 -12.68 18.22
CA LYS A 403 -35.94 -13.22 16.86
C LYS A 403 -37.26 -13.33 16.09
N ILE A 404 -38.33 -13.74 16.77
CA ILE A 404 -39.66 -13.90 16.16
C ILE A 404 -40.26 -12.54 15.79
N LEU A 405 -40.15 -11.54 16.68
CA LEU A 405 -40.64 -10.18 16.41
C LEU A 405 -39.87 -9.52 15.27
N GLU A 406 -38.58 -9.83 15.10
CA GLU A 406 -37.79 -9.35 13.99
C GLU A 406 -38.29 -9.88 12.63
N ILE A 407 -38.73 -11.14 12.58
CA ILE A 407 -39.40 -11.71 11.40
C ILE A 407 -40.75 -11.04 11.12
N GLU A 408 -41.52 -10.73 12.17
CA GLU A 408 -42.79 -10.02 11.99
C GLU A 408 -42.55 -8.65 11.34
N LYS A 409 -41.60 -7.86 11.85
CA LYS A 409 -41.23 -6.56 11.26
C LYS A 409 -40.82 -6.68 9.78
N LEU A 410 -40.15 -7.77 9.42
CA LEU A 410 -39.80 -8.02 8.02
C LEU A 410 -41.07 -8.28 7.18
N SER A 411 -42.01 -9.08 7.70
CA SER A 411 -43.24 -9.44 7.00
C SER A 411 -44.19 -8.26 6.76
N THR A 412 -44.14 -7.22 7.60
CA THR A 412 -44.96 -6.00 7.43
C THR A 412 -44.39 -5.06 6.38
N VAL A 413 -43.06 -5.08 6.17
CA VAL A 413 -42.35 -4.15 5.28
C VAL A 413 -42.14 -4.75 3.88
N SER A 414 -41.86 -6.06 3.77
CA SER A 414 -41.53 -6.70 2.51
C SER A 414 -42.73 -7.36 1.82
N LYS A 415 -42.97 -7.01 0.55
CA LYS A 415 -44.00 -7.64 -0.31
C LYS A 415 -43.49 -8.83 -1.12
N LYS A 416 -42.23 -9.23 -0.95
CA LYS A 416 -41.66 -10.39 -1.65
C LYS A 416 -42.24 -11.69 -1.12
N ASN A 417 -42.16 -12.75 -1.93
CA ASN A 417 -42.51 -14.11 -1.55
C ASN A 417 -41.47 -14.67 -0.56
N ILE A 418 -41.51 -14.18 0.68
CA ILE A 418 -40.62 -14.56 1.78
C ILE A 418 -41.33 -15.64 2.59
N LYS A 419 -40.64 -16.76 2.80
CA LYS A 419 -41.10 -17.83 3.69
C LYS A 419 -40.13 -18.02 4.84
N THR A 420 -40.64 -18.05 6.05
CA THR A 420 -39.83 -18.03 7.27
C THR A 420 -39.98 -19.34 8.04
N PHE A 421 -38.86 -19.79 8.60
CA PHE A 421 -38.76 -21.04 9.32
C PHE A 421 -38.09 -20.83 10.67
N ALA A 422 -38.60 -21.51 11.70
CA ALA A 422 -38.00 -21.59 13.01
C ALA A 422 -37.50 -23.01 13.27
N ILE A 423 -36.19 -23.17 13.34
CA ILE A 423 -35.52 -24.44 13.66
C ILE A 423 -35.33 -24.50 15.17
N SER A 424 -35.76 -25.60 15.77
CA SER A 424 -35.65 -25.83 17.19
C SER A 424 -35.27 -27.28 17.45
N LYS A 425 -34.32 -27.49 18.37
CA LYS A 425 -33.90 -28.84 18.74
C LYS A 425 -35.00 -29.54 19.53
N ILE A 426 -35.48 -28.86 20.56
CA ILE A 426 -36.57 -29.29 21.43
C ILE A 426 -37.83 -28.57 21.01
N ARG A 427 -38.97 -29.25 21.12
CA ARG A 427 -40.27 -28.66 20.83
C ARG A 427 -40.47 -27.38 21.65
N PRO A 428 -40.71 -26.22 21.00
CA PRO A 428 -40.85 -24.95 21.71
C PRO A 428 -42.02 -25.00 22.68
N VAL A 429 -41.92 -24.29 23.81
CA VAL A 429 -43.03 -24.10 24.75
C VAL A 429 -44.25 -23.47 24.07
N ASN A 430 -45.45 -23.76 24.58
CA ASN A 430 -46.73 -23.38 23.96
C ASN A 430 -46.82 -21.89 23.57
N SER A 431 -46.29 -20.98 24.40
CA SER A 431 -46.26 -19.55 24.11
C SER A 431 -45.50 -19.23 22.81
N ILE A 432 -44.36 -19.89 22.58
CA ILE A 432 -43.57 -19.71 21.36
C ILE A 432 -44.26 -20.37 20.17
N GLN A 433 -44.86 -21.55 20.33
CA GLN A 433 -45.64 -22.17 19.25
C GLN A 433 -46.81 -21.29 18.80
N ASN A 434 -47.48 -20.62 19.74
CA ASN A 434 -48.58 -19.70 19.43
C ASN A 434 -48.07 -18.47 18.66
N LEU A 435 -46.92 -17.92 19.03
CA LEU A 435 -46.30 -16.81 18.30
C LEU A 435 -45.87 -17.21 16.89
N LEU A 436 -45.22 -18.38 16.74
CA LEU A 436 -44.82 -18.90 15.42
C LEU A 436 -46.04 -19.06 14.50
N LYS A 437 -47.13 -19.65 15.00
CA LYS A 437 -48.39 -19.76 14.24
C LYS A 437 -48.99 -18.40 13.89
N LYS A 438 -49.03 -17.47 14.86
CA LYS A 438 -49.57 -16.12 14.67
C LYS A 438 -48.86 -15.37 13.56
N PHE A 439 -47.55 -15.51 13.47
CA PHE A 439 -46.71 -14.83 12.47
C PHE A 439 -46.40 -15.67 11.24
N ASN A 440 -47.12 -16.79 11.04
CA ASN A 440 -46.97 -17.69 9.89
C ASN A 440 -45.52 -18.18 9.66
N ILE A 441 -44.82 -18.48 10.76
CA ILE A 441 -43.46 -19.02 10.75
C ILE A 441 -43.54 -20.54 10.90
N ASP A 442 -43.04 -21.27 9.88
CA ASP A 442 -43.07 -22.73 9.87
C ASP A 442 -42.03 -23.29 10.86
N SER A 443 -42.48 -24.06 11.84
CA SER A 443 -41.59 -24.67 12.83
C SER A 443 -41.02 -26.00 12.33
N ILE A 444 -39.71 -26.14 12.41
CA ILE A 444 -38.96 -27.37 12.18
C ILE A 444 -38.41 -27.83 13.53
N CYS A 445 -38.81 -29.01 13.98
CA CYS A 445 -38.38 -29.58 15.27
C CYS A 445 -37.56 -30.85 15.04
N GLU A 446 -36.31 -30.86 15.52
CA GLU A 446 -35.35 -31.93 15.24
C GLU A 446 -35.59 -33.20 16.06
N ASP A 447 -36.11 -33.08 17.30
CA ASP A 447 -36.44 -34.21 18.18
C ASP A 447 -37.50 -35.18 17.59
N GLU A 448 -38.17 -34.83 16.48
CA GLU A 448 -39.12 -35.73 15.81
C GLU A 448 -38.45 -36.79 14.92
N ASN A 449 -37.11 -36.86 14.85
CA ASN A 449 -36.36 -37.82 14.02
C ASN A 449 -36.75 -37.78 12.52
N LYS A 450 -37.33 -36.67 12.07
CA LYS A 450 -37.72 -36.45 10.68
C LYS A 450 -36.61 -35.72 9.96
N ASP A 451 -36.22 -36.21 8.79
CA ASP A 451 -35.27 -35.53 7.92
C ASP A 451 -35.78 -34.12 7.62
N ILE A 452 -34.97 -33.10 7.93
CA ILE A 452 -35.26 -31.69 7.67
C ILE A 452 -35.65 -31.49 6.19
N LYS A 453 -35.04 -32.26 5.28
CA LYS A 453 -35.38 -32.27 3.85
C LYS A 453 -36.84 -32.63 3.60
N SER A 454 -37.36 -33.65 4.30
CA SER A 454 -38.75 -34.11 4.12
C SER A 454 -39.77 -33.07 4.58
N ILE A 455 -39.45 -32.30 5.63
CA ILE A 455 -40.29 -31.22 6.16
C ILE A 455 -40.27 -30.02 5.19
N LEU A 456 -39.09 -29.68 4.67
CA LEU A 456 -38.93 -28.61 3.68
C LEU A 456 -39.59 -28.92 2.35
N ILE A 457 -39.48 -30.15 1.85
CA ILE A 457 -40.17 -30.54 0.62
C ILE A 457 -41.69 -30.36 0.79
N LYS A 458 -42.27 -30.81 1.91
CA LYS A 458 -43.70 -30.63 2.20
C LYS A 458 -44.12 -29.17 2.35
N SER A 459 -43.26 -28.32 2.91
CA SER A 459 -43.57 -26.90 3.12
C SER A 459 -43.30 -26.04 1.89
N LEU A 460 -42.42 -26.47 0.98
CA LEU A 460 -42.03 -25.74 -0.23
C LEU A 460 -42.81 -26.18 -1.48
N THR A 461 -43.50 -27.33 -1.45
CA THR A 461 -44.46 -27.71 -2.49
C THR A 461 -45.69 -26.80 -2.41
N PRO A 462 -46.15 -26.19 -3.52
CA PRO A 462 -47.39 -25.43 -3.52
C PRO A 462 -48.54 -26.36 -3.10
N ARG A 463 -49.35 -25.91 -2.13
CA ARG A 463 -50.63 -26.59 -1.85
C ARG A 463 -51.48 -26.46 -3.11
N ILE A 464 -51.55 -27.53 -3.89
CA ILE A 464 -52.58 -27.71 -4.91
C ILE A 464 -53.88 -27.85 -4.11
N PHE A 465 -54.68 -26.80 -4.09
CA PHE A 465 -56.09 -26.86 -3.69
C PHE A 465 -56.94 -26.83 -4.95
#